data_AF-A0A3C1FUS9-F1
#
_entry.id   AF-A0A3C1FUS9-F1
#
_cell.length_a   1.000
_cell.length_b   1.000
_cell.length_c   1.000
_cell.angle_alpha   90.00
_cell.angle_beta   90.00
_cell.angle_gamma   90.00
#
_symmetry.space_group_name_H-M   'P 1'
#
loop_
_entity.id
_entity.type
_entity.pdbx_description
1 polymer ?
#
loop_
_entity_poly.entity_id
_entity_poly.type
_entity_poly.pdbx_seq_one_letter_code
_entity_poly.pdbx_strand_id
1 'polypeptide(L)'
;MIEAIADGRHAAISIDRYLRGENLRLARDVQLKAIEEPQRGKYDRTARAQMAYLEPKKRVKNFSEVQKGLAKGILVQEAKRCISCGTCCVQTCPYDVMQFNHEATKAVKCDLCVEKRQRNEVPACYAICPTRCIFWGDPKKFAGSYSIL
;
A
#
# COMPACT_ATOMS: atom_id res chain seq x y z
N MET A 1 6.82 -4.88 -0.44
CA MET A 1 6.11 -6.13 -0.80
C MET A 1 5.67 -6.17 -2.26
N ILE A 2 5.05 -5.10 -2.80
CA ILE A 2 4.70 -5.03 -4.23
C ILE A 2 5.97 -5.04 -5.10
N GLU A 3 6.99 -4.28 -4.70
CA GLU A 3 8.30 -4.24 -5.39
C GLU A 3 8.97 -5.62 -5.39
N ALA A 4 9.03 -6.31 -4.25
CA ALA A 4 9.60 -7.66 -4.21
C ALA A 4 8.92 -8.66 -5.19
N ILE A 5 7.60 -8.55 -5.39
CA ILE A 5 6.88 -9.37 -6.38
C ILE A 5 7.21 -8.90 -7.81
N ALA A 6 7.27 -7.59 -8.03
CA ALA A 6 7.66 -7.01 -9.32
C ALA A 6 9.10 -7.40 -9.70
N ASP A 7 10.03 -7.31 -8.76
CA ASP A 7 11.44 -7.67 -8.91
C ASP A 7 11.61 -9.15 -9.22
N GLY A 8 10.83 -10.03 -8.55
CA GLY A 8 10.79 -11.44 -8.89
C GLY A 8 10.39 -11.69 -10.35
N ARG A 9 9.38 -10.95 -10.83
CA ARG A 9 8.97 -11.01 -12.24
C ARG A 9 10.05 -10.46 -13.17
N HIS A 10 10.69 -9.35 -12.82
CA HIS A 10 11.80 -8.79 -13.59
C HIS A 10 13.01 -9.74 -13.65
N ALA A 11 13.31 -10.42 -12.55
CA ALA A 11 14.35 -11.45 -12.48
C ALA A 11 14.01 -12.63 -13.40
N ALA A 12 12.78 -13.15 -13.35
CA ALA A 12 12.34 -14.22 -14.24
C ALA A 12 12.45 -13.83 -15.73
N ILE A 13 12.02 -12.61 -16.10
CA ILE A 13 12.16 -12.08 -17.46
C ILE A 13 13.64 -11.95 -17.85
N SER A 14 14.51 -11.58 -16.91
CA SER A 14 15.95 -11.48 -17.16
C SER A 14 16.56 -12.84 -17.48
N ILE A 15 16.16 -13.87 -16.73
CA ILE A 15 16.65 -15.24 -16.93
C ILE A 15 16.18 -15.77 -18.30
N ASP A 16 14.91 -15.58 -18.65
CA ASP A 16 14.37 -16.01 -19.95
C ASP A 16 15.11 -15.34 -21.12
N ARG A 17 15.35 -14.03 -21.04
CA ARG A 17 16.13 -13.30 -22.07
C ARG A 17 17.57 -13.77 -22.16
N TYR A 18 18.20 -14.04 -21.02
CA TYR A 18 19.57 -14.57 -20.98
C TYR A 18 19.65 -15.93 -21.70
N LEU A 19 18.70 -16.84 -21.42
CA LEU A 19 18.64 -18.15 -22.05
C LEU A 19 18.39 -18.08 -23.56
N ARG A 20 17.68 -17.05 -24.03
CA ARG A 20 17.41 -16.80 -25.46
C ARG A 20 18.51 -16.03 -26.18
N GLY A 21 19.56 -15.57 -25.47
CA GLY A 21 20.61 -14.72 -26.04
C GLY A 21 20.13 -13.31 -26.41
N GLU A 22 19.02 -12.86 -25.84
CA GLU A 22 18.46 -11.53 -26.07
C GLU A 22 19.15 -10.47 -25.19
N ASN A 23 19.05 -9.19 -25.57
CA ASN A 23 19.62 -8.10 -24.79
C ASN A 23 18.86 -7.91 -23.47
N LEU A 24 19.59 -7.98 -22.35
CA LEU A 24 19.02 -7.86 -21.01
C LEU A 24 18.48 -6.47 -20.69
N ARG A 25 19.07 -5.40 -21.23
CA ARG A 25 18.71 -4.01 -20.89
C ARG A 25 17.51 -3.46 -21.66
N LEU A 26 17.04 -4.19 -22.66
CA LEU A 26 15.99 -3.75 -23.55
C LEU A 26 14.70 -3.42 -22.78
N ALA A 27 14.16 -2.21 -22.98
CA ALA A 27 12.94 -1.69 -22.33
C ALA A 27 12.98 -1.63 -20.79
N ARG A 28 14.15 -1.36 -20.19
CA ARG A 28 14.30 -1.15 -18.73
C ARG A 28 14.52 0.30 -18.31
N ASP A 29 14.66 1.20 -19.27
CA ASP A 29 14.89 2.61 -18.97
C ASP A 29 13.64 3.22 -18.33
N VAL A 30 13.77 3.60 -17.06
CA VAL A 30 12.70 4.27 -16.32
C VAL A 30 12.72 5.74 -16.72
N GLN A 31 11.75 6.16 -17.52
CA GLN A 31 11.51 7.58 -17.75
C GLN A 31 10.97 8.22 -16.47
N LEU A 32 11.83 8.96 -15.77
CA LEU A 32 11.43 9.76 -14.63
C LEU A 32 10.59 10.93 -15.13
N LYS A 33 9.27 10.85 -14.94
CA LYS A 33 8.35 11.95 -15.23
C LYS A 33 8.38 12.95 -14.09
N ALA A 34 8.90 14.15 -14.35
CA ALA A 34 8.81 15.27 -13.42
C ALA A 34 7.33 15.68 -13.26
N ILE A 35 6.98 16.16 -12.07
CA ILE A 35 5.65 16.72 -11.81
C ILE A 35 5.72 18.20 -12.16
N GLU A 36 5.14 18.56 -13.29
CA GLU A 36 5.26 19.91 -13.84
C GLU A 36 4.37 20.91 -13.07
N GLU A 37 3.18 20.51 -12.62
CA GLU A 37 2.22 21.43 -11.98
C GLU A 37 1.48 20.81 -10.77
N PRO A 38 2.04 20.93 -9.56
CA PRO A 38 1.29 20.60 -8.34
C PRO A 38 0.16 21.62 -8.09
N GLN A 39 -1.01 21.16 -7.65
CA GLN A 39 -2.22 21.98 -7.41
C GLN A 39 -2.11 22.84 -6.13
N ARG A 40 -1.07 23.68 -6.03
CA ARG A 40 -0.76 24.50 -4.86
C ARG A 40 -1.86 25.53 -4.54
N GLY A 41 -2.65 25.94 -5.54
CA GLY A 41 -3.72 26.94 -5.38
C GLY A 41 -5.01 26.44 -4.71
N LYS A 42 -5.28 25.13 -4.68
CA LYS A 42 -6.51 24.54 -4.11
C LYS A 42 -6.26 23.91 -2.74
N TYR A 43 -5.76 24.69 -1.79
CA TYR A 43 -5.61 24.22 -0.41
C TYR A 43 -6.90 24.44 0.38
N ASP A 44 -7.66 23.37 0.61
CA ASP A 44 -8.83 23.40 1.48
C ASP A 44 -8.39 23.54 2.96
N ARG A 45 -8.75 24.67 3.56
CA ARG A 45 -8.45 25.03 4.96
C ARG A 45 -9.41 24.40 5.97
N THR A 46 -10.35 23.57 5.53
CA THR A 46 -11.20 22.80 6.44
C THR A 46 -10.38 22.08 7.51
N ALA A 47 -10.93 22.05 8.74
CA ALA A 47 -10.30 21.32 9.83
C ALA A 47 -10.18 19.84 9.44
N ARG A 48 -9.03 19.23 9.73
CA ARG A 48 -8.83 17.80 9.49
C ARG A 48 -9.82 17.00 10.30
N ALA A 49 -10.40 15.97 9.68
CA ALA A 49 -11.24 15.03 10.38
C ALA A 49 -10.50 14.39 11.57
N GLN A 50 -11.15 14.37 12.73
CA GLN A 50 -10.58 13.77 13.93
C GLN A 50 -10.72 12.25 13.89
N MET A 51 -9.62 11.56 14.16
CA MET A 51 -9.61 10.10 14.23
C MET A 51 -10.35 9.64 15.49
N ALA A 52 -11.15 8.58 15.37
CA ALA A 52 -11.83 8.02 16.53
C ALA A 52 -10.81 7.31 17.43
N TYR A 53 -10.75 7.70 18.70
CA TYR A 53 -9.88 7.09 19.69
C TYR A 53 -10.68 6.23 20.68
N LEU A 54 -10.10 5.12 21.12
CA LEU A 54 -10.59 4.39 22.28
C LEU A 54 -10.38 5.26 23.54
N GLU A 55 -11.33 5.28 24.47
CA GLU A 55 -11.16 6.02 25.72
C GLU A 55 -10.04 5.43 26.59
N PRO A 56 -9.23 6.26 27.30
CA PRO A 56 -8.10 5.79 28.11
C PRO A 56 -8.47 4.69 29.12
N LYS A 57 -9.64 4.77 29.77
CA LYS A 57 -10.11 3.75 30.73
C LYS A 57 -10.25 2.36 30.11
N LYS A 58 -10.57 2.28 28.81
CA LYS A 58 -10.70 1.01 28.08
C LYS A 58 -9.33 0.51 27.59
N ARG A 59 -8.40 1.42 27.28
CA ARG A 59 -7.03 1.09 26.83
C ARG A 59 -6.21 0.33 27.87
N VAL A 60 -6.43 0.61 29.16
CA VAL A 60 -5.68 -0.07 30.24
C VAL A 60 -6.05 -1.55 30.34
N LYS A 61 -7.29 -1.91 29.94
CA LYS A 61 -7.84 -3.26 30.11
C LYS A 61 -7.70 -4.14 28.88
N ASN A 62 -7.38 -3.60 27.71
CA ASN A 62 -7.29 -4.35 26.48
C ASN A 62 -6.12 -3.88 25.60
N PHE A 63 -5.63 -4.78 24.75
CA PHE A 63 -4.66 -4.47 23.70
C PHE A 63 -5.35 -4.16 22.36
N SER A 64 -6.59 -3.68 22.42
CA SER A 64 -7.34 -3.31 21.23
C SER A 64 -6.76 -2.03 20.62
N GLU A 65 -6.86 -1.90 19.29
CA GLU A 65 -6.34 -0.74 18.58
C GLU A 65 -6.90 0.56 19.15
N VAL A 66 -5.99 1.46 19.53
CA VAL A 66 -6.33 2.73 20.18
C VAL A 66 -6.88 3.72 19.18
N GLN A 67 -6.31 3.76 17.98
CA GLN A 67 -6.72 4.59 16.85
C GLN A 67 -7.57 3.75 15.90
N LYS A 68 -8.89 3.95 15.90
CA LYS A 68 -9.81 3.12 15.10
C LYS A 68 -9.86 3.49 13.60
N GLY A 69 -9.02 4.44 13.18
CA GLY A 69 -9.05 5.01 11.83
C GLY A 69 -10.26 5.91 11.55
N LEU A 70 -10.34 6.40 10.31
CA LEU A 70 -11.47 7.19 9.80
C LEU A 70 -12.50 6.28 9.14
N ALA A 71 -13.78 6.64 9.25
CA ALA A 71 -14.83 5.99 8.47
C ALA A 71 -14.60 6.18 6.95
N LYS A 72 -15.05 5.21 6.13
CA LYS A 72 -14.81 5.18 4.67
C LYS A 72 -15.15 6.51 3.98
N GLY A 73 -16.30 7.10 4.26
CA GLY A 73 -16.73 8.36 3.65
C GLY A 73 -15.79 9.53 3.97
N ILE A 74 -15.40 9.66 5.24
CA ILE A 74 -14.49 10.70 5.72
C ILE A 74 -13.08 10.50 5.14
N LEU A 75 -12.62 9.25 5.08
CA LEU A 75 -11.31 8.90 4.51
C LEU A 75 -11.21 9.28 3.02
N VAL A 76 -12.27 9.02 2.24
CA VAL A 76 -12.33 9.41 0.83
C VAL A 76 -12.37 10.93 0.67
N GLN A 77 -13.09 11.64 1.54
CA GLN A 77 -13.12 13.11 1.52
C GLN A 77 -11.73 13.70 1.83
N GLU A 78 -11.05 13.21 2.86
CA GLU A 78 -9.68 13.64 3.19
C GLU A 78 -8.69 13.31 2.06
N ALA A 79 -8.81 12.14 1.43
CA ALA A 79 -7.95 11.77 0.30
C ALA A 79 -8.09 12.72 -0.91
N LYS A 80 -9.27 13.29 -1.14
CA LYS A 80 -9.49 14.27 -2.23
C LYS A 80 -8.70 15.56 -2.03
N ARG A 81 -8.33 15.91 -0.79
CA ARG A 81 -7.52 17.09 -0.44
C ARG A 81 -6.05 16.99 -0.89
N CYS A 82 -5.62 15.86 -1.45
CA CYS A 82 -4.28 15.71 -1.98
C CYS A 82 -3.97 16.78 -3.04
N ILE A 83 -2.97 17.62 -2.79
CA ILE A 83 -2.51 18.72 -3.68
C ILE A 83 -1.52 18.26 -4.77
N SER A 84 -1.37 16.94 -4.95
CA SER A 84 -0.58 16.37 -6.06
C SER A 84 0.91 16.77 -6.05
N CYS A 85 1.49 17.03 -4.88
CA CYS A 85 2.88 17.48 -4.75
C CYS A 85 3.95 16.40 -5.03
N GLY A 86 3.56 15.13 -5.08
CA GLY A 86 4.42 13.96 -5.34
C GLY A 86 5.49 13.62 -4.31
N THR A 87 5.84 14.57 -3.45
CA THR A 87 7.06 14.47 -2.63
C THR A 87 6.73 14.28 -1.15
N CYS A 88 5.84 15.12 -0.61
CA CYS A 88 5.58 15.18 0.84
C CYS A 88 5.12 13.83 1.41
N CYS A 89 4.16 13.17 0.78
CA CYS A 89 3.64 11.90 1.29
C CYS A 89 4.58 10.72 1.04
N VAL A 90 5.34 10.76 -0.05
CA VAL A 90 6.25 9.66 -0.44
C VAL A 90 7.49 9.69 0.44
N GLN A 91 8.17 10.83 0.52
CA GLN A 91 9.41 10.96 1.30
C GLN A 91 9.21 10.86 2.82
N THR A 92 8.03 11.24 3.33
CA THR A 92 7.77 11.19 4.78
C THR A 92 7.45 9.78 5.26
N CYS A 93 7.07 8.85 4.38
CA CYS A 93 6.72 7.50 4.79
C CYS A 93 7.99 6.71 5.13
N PRO A 94 8.25 6.33 6.40
CA PRO A 94 9.47 5.63 6.77
C PRO A 94 9.55 4.20 6.20
N TYR A 95 8.43 3.68 5.72
CA TYR A 95 8.31 2.34 5.14
C TYR A 95 8.32 2.34 3.61
N ASP A 96 8.40 3.52 2.99
CA ASP A 96 8.39 3.70 1.53
C ASP A 96 7.23 2.98 0.80
N VAL A 97 6.05 2.92 1.43
CA VAL A 97 4.87 2.23 0.89
C VAL A 97 3.97 3.17 0.07
N MET A 98 4.21 4.47 0.19
CA MET A 98 3.44 5.48 -0.54
C MET A 98 3.97 5.60 -1.96
N GLN A 99 3.12 5.36 -2.95
CA GLN A 99 3.48 5.50 -4.36
C GLN A 99 2.77 6.71 -4.96
N PHE A 100 3.32 7.28 -6.04
CA PHE A 100 2.67 8.36 -6.76
C PHE A 100 2.19 7.87 -8.13
N ASN A 101 0.89 7.97 -8.39
CA ASN A 101 0.36 7.72 -9.71
C ASN A 101 0.44 9.02 -10.53
N HIS A 102 1.33 9.03 -11.53
CA HIS A 102 1.56 10.19 -12.40
C HIS A 102 0.37 10.51 -13.33
N GLU A 103 -0.44 9.52 -13.72
CA GLU A 103 -1.62 9.73 -14.57
C GLU A 103 -2.77 10.35 -13.78
N ALA A 104 -3.04 9.79 -12.60
CA ALA A 104 -4.06 10.33 -11.69
C ALA A 104 -3.58 11.60 -10.97
N THR A 105 -2.28 11.89 -10.99
CA THR A 105 -1.60 12.93 -10.19
C THR A 105 -1.91 12.82 -8.69
N LYS A 106 -2.02 11.60 -8.15
CA LYS A 106 -2.38 11.39 -6.74
C LYS A 106 -1.41 10.42 -6.09
N ALA A 107 -1.11 10.69 -4.81
CA ALA A 107 -0.44 9.72 -3.96
C ALA A 107 -1.41 8.58 -3.65
N VAL A 108 -0.97 7.35 -3.88
CA VAL A 108 -1.72 6.12 -3.67
C VAL A 108 -0.99 5.23 -2.68
N LYS A 109 -1.75 4.45 -1.93
CA LYS A 109 -1.23 3.45 -0.99
C LYS A 109 -2.04 2.18 -1.12
N CYS A 110 -1.48 1.06 -0.69
CA CYS A 110 -2.24 -0.17 -0.55
C CYS A 110 -3.49 0.08 0.33
N ASP A 111 -4.65 -0.23 -0.23
CA ASP A 111 -5.98 -0.15 0.40
C ASP A 111 -6.34 -1.45 1.15
N LEU A 112 -5.42 -2.42 1.14
CA LEU A 112 -5.62 -3.78 1.66
C LEU A 112 -6.79 -4.50 0.98
N CYS A 113 -6.98 -4.27 -0.32
CA CYS A 113 -8.06 -4.83 -1.15
C CYS A 113 -9.44 -4.60 -0.53
N VAL A 114 -9.79 -3.34 -0.27
CA VAL A 114 -11.00 -3.00 0.51
C VAL A 114 -12.28 -3.55 -0.10
N GLU A 115 -12.37 -3.57 -1.43
CA GLU A 115 -13.54 -4.08 -2.16
C GLU A 115 -13.68 -5.60 -2.02
N LYS A 116 -12.57 -6.34 -2.14
CA LYS A 116 -12.55 -7.79 -1.91
C LYS A 116 -12.97 -8.12 -0.48
N ARG A 117 -12.42 -7.39 0.50
CA ARG A 117 -12.78 -7.57 1.91
C ARG A 117 -14.25 -7.30 2.18
N GLN A 118 -14.87 -6.33 1.50
CA GLN A 118 -16.31 -6.08 1.61
C GLN A 118 -17.17 -7.23 1.09
N ARG A 119 -16.65 -8.01 0.13
CA ARG A 119 -17.29 -9.23 -0.38
C ARG A 119 -16.87 -10.50 0.37
N ASN A 120 -16.22 -10.36 1.54
CA ASN A 120 -15.63 -11.48 2.30
C ASN A 120 -14.59 -12.30 1.51
N GLU A 121 -14.01 -11.73 0.46
CA GLU A 121 -12.87 -12.32 -0.26
C GLU A 121 -11.54 -11.97 0.43
N VAL A 122 -10.54 -12.79 0.19
CA VAL A 122 -9.16 -12.56 0.64
C VAL A 122 -8.42 -11.56 -0.24
N PRO A 123 -7.39 -10.85 0.28
CA PRO A 123 -6.57 -9.94 -0.52
C PRO A 123 -5.88 -10.63 -1.69
N ALA A 124 -5.67 -9.88 -2.77
CA ALA A 124 -5.07 -10.42 -3.99
C ALA A 124 -3.65 -10.95 -3.78
N CYS A 125 -2.84 -10.26 -2.96
CA CYS A 125 -1.48 -10.71 -2.64
C CYS A 125 -1.47 -12.07 -1.92
N TYR A 126 -2.40 -12.33 -1.00
CA TYR A 126 -2.56 -13.62 -0.34
C TYR A 126 -3.01 -14.70 -1.33
N ALA A 127 -4.02 -14.40 -2.16
CA ALA A 127 -4.59 -15.36 -3.10
C ALA A 127 -3.59 -15.84 -4.17
N ILE A 128 -2.70 -14.95 -4.63
CA ILE A 128 -1.77 -15.26 -5.73
C ILE A 128 -0.46 -15.88 -5.26
N CYS A 129 -0.16 -15.88 -3.95
CA CYS A 129 1.14 -16.32 -3.44
C CYS A 129 1.38 -17.81 -3.74
N PRO A 130 2.30 -18.16 -4.67
CA PRO A 130 2.48 -19.55 -5.08
C PRO A 130 3.11 -20.40 -3.97
N THR A 131 3.97 -19.78 -3.16
CA THR A 131 4.67 -20.40 -2.04
C THR A 131 3.83 -20.46 -0.76
N ARG A 132 2.64 -19.84 -0.74
CA ARG A 132 1.76 -19.75 0.44
C ARG A 132 2.44 -19.17 1.70
N CYS A 133 3.40 -18.25 1.51
CA CYS A 133 4.12 -17.61 2.62
C CYS A 133 3.38 -16.41 3.23
N ILE A 134 2.32 -15.92 2.58
CA ILE A 134 1.49 -14.83 3.11
C ILE A 134 0.36 -15.45 3.91
N PHE A 135 0.18 -15.03 5.15
CA PHE A 135 -0.92 -15.46 6.01
C PHE A 135 -1.93 -14.33 6.19
N TRP A 136 -3.23 -14.65 6.09
CA TRP A 136 -4.31 -13.67 6.21
C TRP A 136 -5.40 -14.17 7.16
N GLY A 137 -5.62 -13.46 8.27
CA GLY A 137 -6.61 -13.83 9.29
C GLY A 137 -6.21 -13.38 10.69
N ASP A 138 -6.82 -14.01 11.70
CA ASP A 138 -6.50 -13.76 13.11
C ASP A 138 -5.12 -14.35 13.45
N PRO A 139 -4.17 -13.55 13.96
CA PRO A 139 -2.85 -14.00 14.41
C PRO A 139 -2.89 -15.27 15.28
N LYS A 140 -3.89 -15.41 16.16
CA LYS A 140 -4.00 -16.54 17.08
C LYS A 140 -4.21 -17.87 16.37
N LYS A 141 -4.84 -17.87 15.19
CA LYS A 141 -5.10 -19.08 14.40
C LYS A 141 -3.83 -19.62 13.73
N PHE A 142 -2.78 -18.79 13.61
CA PHE A 142 -1.49 -19.18 13.00
C PHE A 142 -0.47 -19.70 14.01
N ALA A 143 -0.72 -19.54 15.32
CA ALA A 143 0.21 -19.95 16.37
C ALA A 143 0.40 -21.49 16.44
N GLY A 144 -0.53 -22.28 15.90
CA GLY A 144 -0.49 -23.75 15.95
C GLY A 144 0.09 -24.45 14.72
N SER A 145 0.41 -23.73 13.63
CA SER A 145 0.84 -24.35 12.36
C SER A 145 2.36 -24.39 12.15
N TYR A 146 3.14 -23.84 13.08
CA TYR A 146 4.61 -23.93 13.04
C TYR A 146 5.08 -25.23 13.68
N SER A 147 4.96 -26.35 12.97
CA SER A 147 5.89 -27.46 13.17
C SER A 147 7.22 -27.00 12.60
N ILE A 148 8.06 -26.40 13.44
CA ILE A 148 9.48 -26.20 13.12
C ILE A 148 10.05 -27.61 12.89
N LEU A 149 10.40 -27.90 11.64
CA LEU A 149 11.30 -29.00 11.29
C LEU A 149 12.70 -28.69 11.83
#